data_AF-A0A643CFZ7-F1
#
_entry.id   AF-A0A643CFZ7-F1
#
_cell.length_a   1.000
_cell.length_b   1.000
_cell.length_c   1.000
_cell.angle_alpha   90.00
_cell.angle_beta   90.00
_cell.angle_gamma   90.00
#
_symmetry.space_group_name_H-M   'P 1'
#
loop_
_entity.id
_entity.type
_entity.pdbx_description
1 polymer ?
#
loop_
_entity_poly.entity_id
_entity_poly.type
_entity_poly.pdbx_seq_one_letter_code
_entity_poly.pdbx_strand_id
1 'polypeptide(L)'
;VSDQVDLDMADDAFDDQYIGCTEEMEEMAPQLGDIVKFNRAIREFRSNSDNFQFKALNYYLTRALQLLNQGDCYTVYKRSIPRFHYNGTGNVRLGGFIDSTLSKRRGTSPFILKKWQWNVFKITTCLGVPIKEYSYYPHIVEVMIPGYEVYQKVNVTEKEKYFEITLENPKNDKSNFNCFYNSLKSNRSVDYFYEVSSGESGSVLEMGA
;
A
#
# COMPACT_ATOMS: atom_id res chain seq x y z
N VAL A 1 -7.97 -19.67 16.78
CA VAL A 1 -8.58 -19.19 15.53
C VAL A 1 -7.49 -19.27 14.48
N SER A 2 -7.72 -19.96 13.37
CA SER A 2 -6.75 -20.02 12.28
C SER A 2 -6.76 -18.65 11.61
N ASP A 3 -5.81 -17.79 11.94
CA ASP A 3 -5.61 -16.51 11.23
C ASP A 3 -5.11 -16.88 9.82
N GLN A 4 -6.06 -17.13 8.93
CA GLN A 4 -5.83 -17.39 7.52
C GLN A 4 -6.47 -16.22 6.76
N VAL A 5 -5.71 -15.65 5.82
CA VAL A 5 -6.13 -14.50 5.01
C VAL A 5 -6.20 -14.96 3.56
N ASP A 6 -7.35 -14.76 2.92
CA ASP A 6 -7.49 -15.04 1.49
C ASP A 6 -6.88 -13.92 0.65
N LEU A 7 -6.23 -14.30 -0.46
CA LEU A 7 -5.70 -13.37 -1.44
C LEU A 7 -6.81 -12.96 -2.41
N ASP A 8 -6.88 -11.67 -2.68
CA ASP A 8 -7.87 -11.03 -3.54
C ASP A 8 -7.25 -9.81 -4.26
N MET A 9 -8.11 -8.93 -4.78
CA MET A 9 -7.73 -7.67 -5.42
C MET A 9 -7.54 -6.50 -4.42
N ALA A 10 -7.61 -6.75 -3.12
CA ALA A 10 -7.46 -5.78 -2.04
C ALA A 10 -8.36 -4.54 -2.20
N ASP A 11 -9.66 -4.74 -2.45
CA ASP A 11 -10.60 -3.65 -2.76
C ASP A 11 -10.82 -2.66 -1.61
N ASP A 12 -10.47 -3.06 -0.39
CA ASP A 12 -10.53 -2.24 0.81
C ASP A 12 -9.28 -1.40 1.06
N ALA A 13 -8.19 -1.67 0.33
CA ALA A 13 -6.91 -1.04 0.55
C ALA A 13 -6.81 0.38 -0.03
N PHE A 14 -6.12 1.28 0.68
CA PHE A 14 -5.75 2.58 0.14
C PHE A 14 -4.55 2.48 -0.81
N ASP A 15 -4.84 2.42 -2.11
CA ASP A 15 -3.87 2.15 -3.17
C ASP A 15 -3.59 3.37 -4.07
N ASP A 16 -3.86 4.59 -3.58
CA ASP A 16 -3.75 5.84 -4.34
C ASP A 16 -2.36 6.01 -4.99
N GLN A 17 -2.36 6.27 -6.30
CA GLN A 17 -1.14 6.53 -7.08
C GLN A 17 -0.83 8.03 -7.21
N TYR A 18 -1.71 8.91 -6.74
CA TYR A 18 -1.58 10.37 -6.79
C TYR A 18 -1.31 10.91 -8.20
N ILE A 19 -1.93 10.30 -9.21
CA ILE A 19 -1.72 10.68 -10.61
C ILE A 19 -2.36 12.05 -10.84
N GLY A 20 -1.51 13.06 -11.04
CA GLY A 20 -1.92 14.44 -11.34
C GLY A 20 -2.20 15.32 -10.13
N CYS A 21 -1.80 14.92 -8.91
CA CYS A 21 -1.99 15.73 -7.70
C CYS A 21 -0.80 15.70 -6.72
N THR A 22 0.41 15.55 -7.24
CA THR A 22 1.62 15.40 -6.39
C THR A 22 1.98 16.71 -5.70
N GLU A 23 1.92 17.84 -6.40
CA GLU A 23 2.30 19.15 -5.86
C GLU A 23 1.42 19.53 -4.67
N GLU A 24 0.10 19.34 -4.80
CA GLU A 24 -0.85 19.66 -3.74
C GLU A 24 -0.65 18.78 -2.49
N MET A 25 -0.25 17.52 -2.68
CA MET A 25 -0.05 16.58 -1.58
C MET A 25 1.27 16.84 -0.81
N GLU A 26 2.30 17.39 -1.46
CA GLU A 26 3.56 17.77 -0.81
C GLU A 26 3.37 18.88 0.23
N GLU A 27 2.49 19.85 -0.04
CA GLU A 27 2.21 20.95 0.88
C GLU A 27 1.53 20.50 2.19
N MET A 28 0.93 19.31 2.24
CA MET A 28 0.03 18.89 3.32
C MET A 28 0.63 17.97 4.37
N ALA A 29 1.89 17.55 4.23
CA ALA A 29 2.31 16.28 4.79
C ALA A 29 3.32 16.38 5.96
N PRO A 30 2.88 16.14 7.22
CA PRO A 30 3.78 15.70 8.28
C PRO A 30 3.31 14.43 9.03
N GLN A 31 4.30 13.71 9.61
CA GLN A 31 4.30 12.53 10.49
C GLN A 31 4.77 11.18 9.88
N LEU A 32 5.64 10.47 10.62
CA LEU A 32 6.27 9.19 10.25
C LEU A 32 6.01 8.14 11.34
N GLY A 33 5.65 6.90 10.97
CA GLY A 33 5.20 5.86 11.90
C GLY A 33 5.62 4.42 11.54
N ASP A 34 5.12 3.46 12.32
CA ASP A 34 5.39 2.01 12.29
C ASP A 34 4.81 1.31 11.04
N ILE A 35 5.64 0.62 10.24
CA ILE A 35 5.28 -0.07 8.99
C ILE A 35 4.17 -1.13 9.16
N VAL A 36 4.09 -1.81 10.30
CA VAL A 36 3.06 -2.82 10.55
C VAL A 36 1.71 -2.15 10.77
N LYS A 37 1.67 -1.08 11.56
CA LYS A 37 0.45 -0.28 11.80
C LYS A 37 0.04 0.44 10.53
N PHE A 38 1.00 0.95 9.78
CA PHE A 38 0.79 1.64 8.52
C PHE A 38 0.14 0.72 7.48
N ASN A 39 0.71 -0.47 7.22
CA ASN A 39 0.14 -1.43 6.28
C ASN A 39 -1.25 -1.94 6.71
N ARG A 40 -1.49 -2.07 8.02
CA ARG A 40 -2.83 -2.41 8.53
C ARG A 40 -3.84 -1.31 8.22
N ALA A 41 -3.50 -0.06 8.55
CA ALA A 41 -4.36 1.09 8.28
C ALA A 41 -4.66 1.26 6.79
N ILE A 42 -3.69 0.94 5.90
CA ILE A 42 -3.92 0.95 4.46
C ILE A 42 -4.96 -0.09 4.08
N ARG A 43 -4.79 -1.35 4.52
CA ARG A 43 -5.68 -2.47 4.16
C ARG A 43 -7.10 -2.29 4.65
N GLU A 44 -7.28 -1.63 5.78
CA GLU A 44 -8.59 -1.40 6.41
C GLU A 44 -9.20 -0.05 6.01
N PHE A 45 -8.60 0.66 5.05
CA PHE A 45 -8.96 2.05 4.75
C PHE A 45 -10.42 2.22 4.38
N ARG A 46 -10.98 1.39 3.50
CA ARG A 46 -12.39 1.50 3.09
C ARG A 46 -13.35 1.37 4.28
N SER A 47 -12.99 0.57 5.27
CA SER A 47 -13.78 0.36 6.49
C SER A 47 -13.57 1.44 7.55
N ASN A 48 -12.47 2.19 7.52
CA ASN A 48 -12.09 3.14 8.58
C ASN A 48 -11.34 4.37 8.03
N SER A 49 -11.84 4.95 6.94
CA SER A 49 -11.14 6.01 6.19
C SER A 49 -10.97 7.31 6.98
N ASP A 50 -11.94 7.64 7.85
CA ASP A 50 -11.90 8.83 8.71
C ASP A 50 -10.72 8.83 9.68
N ASN A 51 -10.27 7.65 10.12
CA ASN A 51 -9.16 7.49 11.06
C ASN A 51 -7.83 7.17 10.38
N PHE A 52 -7.72 7.33 9.06
CA PHE A 52 -6.44 7.10 8.38
C PHE A 52 -5.44 8.23 8.68
N GLN A 53 -4.61 8.02 9.70
CA GLN A 53 -3.63 9.00 10.19
C GLN A 53 -2.37 9.08 9.30
N PHE A 54 -2.19 8.16 8.35
CA PHE A 54 -0.93 8.00 7.59
C PHE A 54 -0.97 8.62 6.18
N LYS A 55 -1.75 9.69 5.98
CA LYS A 55 -1.95 10.36 4.68
C LYS A 55 -0.61 10.79 4.07
N ALA A 56 0.14 11.58 4.84
CA ALA A 56 1.46 12.09 4.49
C ALA A 56 2.46 10.98 4.16
N LEU A 57 2.54 9.97 5.04
CA LEU A 57 3.45 8.84 4.88
C LEU A 57 3.11 8.01 3.63
N ASN A 58 1.83 7.75 3.38
CA ASN A 58 1.39 7.05 2.18
C ASN A 58 1.76 7.80 0.91
N TYR A 59 1.52 9.11 0.89
CA TYR A 59 1.90 9.97 -0.23
C TYR A 59 3.40 9.94 -0.50
N TYR A 60 4.23 10.29 0.50
CA TYR A 60 5.68 10.40 0.29
C TYR A 60 6.32 9.06 -0.05
N LEU A 61 5.89 7.96 0.58
CA LEU A 61 6.43 6.65 0.23
C LEU A 61 6.04 6.25 -1.19
N THR A 62 4.78 6.47 -1.59
CA THR A 62 4.33 6.23 -2.97
C THR A 62 5.15 7.05 -3.96
N ARG A 63 5.29 8.35 -3.71
CA ARG A 63 6.02 9.28 -4.57
C ARG A 63 7.49 8.93 -4.67
N ALA A 64 8.14 8.59 -3.56
CA ALA A 64 9.54 8.16 -3.55
C ALA A 64 9.75 6.91 -4.41
N LEU A 65 8.88 5.90 -4.31
CA LEU A 65 8.99 4.70 -5.14
C LEU A 65 8.76 5.03 -6.62
N GLN A 66 7.81 5.90 -6.96
CA GLN A 66 7.59 6.31 -8.34
C GLN A 66 8.80 7.04 -8.94
N LEU A 67 9.44 7.94 -8.17
CA LEU A 67 10.60 8.70 -8.62
C LEU A 67 11.87 7.85 -8.75
N LEU A 68 12.01 6.83 -7.90
CA LEU A 68 13.18 5.94 -7.90
C LEU A 68 13.03 4.74 -8.84
N ASN A 69 11.84 4.46 -9.35
CA ASN A 69 11.61 3.34 -10.26
C ASN A 69 12.25 3.61 -11.63
N GLN A 70 13.16 2.74 -12.05
CA GLN A 70 13.88 2.81 -13.32
C GLN A 70 13.25 1.94 -14.42
N GLY A 71 12.18 1.20 -14.11
CA GLY A 71 11.50 0.28 -15.01
C GLY A 71 12.09 -1.14 -15.01
N ASP A 72 13.05 -1.42 -14.14
CA ASP A 72 13.62 -2.76 -13.95
C ASP A 72 12.65 -3.69 -13.21
N CYS A 73 12.74 -4.98 -13.52
CA CYS A 73 11.98 -6.01 -12.83
C CYS A 73 12.88 -6.89 -11.95
N TYR A 74 12.38 -7.30 -10.79
CA TYR A 74 13.10 -8.09 -9.80
C TYR A 74 12.29 -9.32 -9.38
N THR A 75 13.00 -10.41 -9.08
CA THR A 75 12.43 -11.54 -8.33
C THR A 75 12.83 -11.43 -6.87
N VAL A 76 11.84 -11.29 -6.01
CA VAL A 76 12.03 -11.08 -4.57
C VAL A 76 11.27 -12.11 -3.75
N TYR A 77 11.62 -12.19 -2.47
CA TYR A 77 11.09 -13.15 -1.53
C TYR A 77 10.62 -12.46 -0.26
N LYS A 78 9.45 -12.85 0.23
CA LYS A 78 8.90 -12.35 1.49
C LYS A 78 8.24 -13.48 2.28
N ARG A 79 8.58 -13.56 3.56
CA ARG A 79 7.89 -14.42 4.53
C ARG A 79 6.62 -13.71 5.01
N SER A 80 5.54 -14.47 5.17
CA SER A 80 4.27 -13.95 5.68
C SER A 80 3.75 -14.72 6.89
N ILE A 81 3.30 -13.95 7.87
CA ILE A 81 2.48 -14.39 9.01
C ILE A 81 1.41 -13.30 9.17
N PRO A 82 0.10 -13.60 9.17
CA PRO A 82 -0.55 -14.93 9.09
C PRO A 82 -0.36 -15.69 7.76
N ARG A 83 -0.93 -16.90 7.70
CA ARG A 83 -0.94 -17.74 6.49
C ARG A 83 -1.88 -17.14 5.43
N PHE A 84 -1.42 -17.09 4.18
CA PHE A 84 -2.24 -16.68 3.05
C PHE A 84 -2.75 -17.88 2.25
N HIS A 85 -3.93 -17.73 1.66
CA HIS A 85 -4.55 -18.73 0.80
C HIS A 85 -5.00 -18.09 -0.51
N TYR A 86 -4.93 -18.86 -1.59
CA TYR A 86 -5.37 -18.43 -2.91
C TYR A 86 -6.45 -19.40 -3.40
N ASN A 87 -7.60 -18.88 -3.80
CA ASN A 87 -8.75 -19.68 -4.21
C ASN A 87 -8.57 -20.39 -5.56
N GLY A 88 -7.47 -20.13 -6.29
CA GLY A 88 -7.16 -20.75 -7.57
C GLY A 88 -7.54 -19.92 -8.80
N THR A 89 -8.23 -18.78 -8.63
CA THR A 89 -8.73 -17.97 -9.73
C THR A 89 -8.58 -16.46 -9.48
N GLY A 90 -8.44 -15.69 -10.56
CA GLY A 90 -8.39 -14.23 -10.48
C GLY A 90 -6.99 -13.65 -10.32
N ASN A 91 -6.92 -12.33 -10.45
CA ASN A 91 -5.69 -11.58 -10.22
C ASN A 91 -5.54 -11.30 -8.71
N VAL A 92 -4.32 -10.99 -8.28
CA VAL A 92 -4.02 -10.64 -6.90
C VAL A 92 -3.36 -9.27 -6.82
N ARG A 93 -3.77 -8.46 -5.84
CA ARG A 93 -3.13 -7.21 -5.44
C ARG A 93 -2.81 -7.30 -3.94
N LEU A 94 -1.64 -6.80 -3.52
CA LEU A 94 -1.19 -6.95 -2.13
C LEU A 94 -1.73 -5.89 -1.17
N GLY A 95 -2.21 -4.76 -1.71
CA GLY A 95 -2.97 -3.74 -0.99
C GLY A 95 -2.17 -3.01 0.11
N GLY A 96 -0.85 -3.06 0.07
CA GLY A 96 0.02 -2.41 1.04
C GLY A 96 1.47 -2.45 0.57
N PHE A 97 2.35 -1.71 1.25
CA PHE A 97 3.77 -1.70 0.89
C PHE A 97 4.45 -2.98 1.37
N ILE A 98 5.19 -3.62 0.48
CA ILE A 98 5.81 -4.91 0.77
C ILE A 98 7.32 -4.75 0.82
N ASP A 99 7.86 -4.91 2.03
CA ASP A 99 9.28 -5.11 2.24
C ASP A 99 9.68 -6.50 1.76
N SER A 100 10.79 -6.62 1.04
CA SER A 100 11.21 -7.90 0.45
C SER A 100 12.73 -8.00 0.29
N THR A 101 13.23 -9.22 0.07
CA THR A 101 14.65 -9.49 -0.17
C THR A 101 14.87 -10.18 -1.52
N LEU A 102 15.98 -9.87 -2.18
CA LEU A 102 16.49 -10.56 -3.37
C LEU A 102 17.07 -11.94 -3.03
N SER A 103 17.44 -12.17 -1.76
CA SER A 103 18.02 -13.44 -1.34
C SER A 103 16.95 -14.48 -1.04
N LYS A 104 16.84 -15.48 -1.93
CA LYS A 104 16.03 -16.67 -1.71
C LYS A 104 16.31 -17.30 -0.35
N ARG A 105 17.59 -17.50 0.01
CA ARG A 105 17.99 -18.13 1.29
C ARG A 105 17.41 -17.40 2.51
N ARG A 106 17.47 -16.07 2.54
CA ARG A 106 16.91 -15.28 3.65
C ARG A 106 15.39 -15.29 3.60
N GLY A 107 14.81 -15.04 2.42
CA GLY A 107 13.36 -15.01 2.21
C GLY A 107 12.66 -16.35 2.43
N THR A 108 13.39 -17.48 2.36
CA THR A 108 12.87 -18.83 2.63
C THR A 108 13.42 -19.43 3.92
N SER A 109 14.19 -18.68 4.71
CA SER A 109 14.78 -19.20 5.94
C SER A 109 13.67 -19.63 6.91
N PRO A 110 13.72 -20.85 7.47
CA PRO A 110 12.63 -21.36 8.30
C PRO A 110 12.38 -20.47 9.50
N PHE A 111 11.11 -20.22 9.81
CA PHE A 111 10.75 -19.72 11.13
C PHE A 111 10.98 -20.82 12.18
N ILE A 112 11.24 -20.45 13.43
CA ILE A 112 11.08 -21.33 14.59
C ILE A 112 9.57 -21.50 14.88
N LEU A 113 8.79 -21.86 13.86
CA LEU A 113 7.36 -22.15 13.95
C LEU A 113 7.13 -23.56 13.44
N LYS A 114 5.97 -24.13 13.79
CA LYS A 114 5.59 -25.46 13.29
C LYS A 114 5.49 -25.41 11.76
N LYS A 115 5.84 -26.53 11.10
CA LYS A 115 5.73 -26.68 9.65
C LYS A 115 4.31 -26.28 9.19
N TRP A 116 4.21 -25.70 7.99
CA TRP A 116 2.92 -25.40 7.31
C TRP A 116 2.06 -24.27 7.91
N GLN A 117 2.57 -23.53 8.89
CA GLN A 117 1.84 -22.39 9.51
C GLN A 117 2.12 -21.04 8.87
N TRP A 118 2.94 -20.99 7.81
CA TRP A 118 3.38 -19.76 7.16
C TRP A 118 3.61 -19.99 5.67
N ASN A 119 3.67 -18.90 4.93
CA ASN A 119 3.94 -18.92 3.49
C ASN A 119 5.23 -18.14 3.19
N VAL A 120 5.83 -18.49 2.06
CA VAL A 120 6.80 -17.65 1.38
C VAL A 120 6.17 -17.16 0.09
N PHE A 121 6.20 -15.85 -0.11
CA PHE A 121 5.92 -15.25 -1.40
C PHE A 121 7.21 -15.22 -2.22
N LYS A 122 7.14 -15.73 -3.45
CA LYS A 122 8.11 -15.49 -4.52
C LYS A 122 7.44 -14.54 -5.51
N ILE A 123 7.91 -13.31 -5.59
CA ILE A 123 7.24 -12.22 -6.32
C ILE A 123 8.13 -11.77 -7.46
N THR A 124 7.60 -11.73 -8.68
CA THR A 124 8.21 -11.01 -9.80
C THR A 124 7.54 -9.64 -9.88
N THR A 125 8.27 -8.57 -9.56
CA THR A 125 7.77 -7.20 -9.50
C THR A 125 8.50 -6.33 -10.52
N CYS A 126 7.80 -5.39 -11.15
CA CYS A 126 8.36 -4.37 -12.05
C CYS A 126 8.10 -2.94 -11.53
N LEU A 127 7.33 -2.81 -10.45
CA LEU A 127 7.16 -1.56 -9.70
C LEU A 127 8.00 -1.52 -8.42
N GLY A 128 8.65 -2.62 -8.06
CA GLY A 128 9.52 -2.71 -6.89
C GLY A 128 10.80 -1.88 -7.06
N VAL A 129 11.16 -1.13 -6.02
CA VAL A 129 12.36 -0.29 -6.02
C VAL A 129 13.40 -0.84 -5.05
N PRO A 130 14.68 -0.96 -5.46
CA PRO A 130 15.77 -1.25 -4.54
C PRO A 130 15.92 -0.13 -3.49
N ILE A 131 15.65 -0.43 -2.22
CA ILE A 131 15.74 0.52 -1.10
C ILE A 131 16.86 0.19 -0.11
N LYS A 132 17.79 -0.68 -0.51
CA LYS A 132 18.91 -1.12 0.34
C LYS A 132 19.67 0.05 0.96
N GLU A 133 19.93 1.10 0.19
CA GLU A 133 20.69 2.29 0.62
C GLU A 133 19.89 3.24 1.53
N TYR A 134 18.56 3.08 1.59
CA TYR A 134 17.65 3.89 2.42
C TYR A 134 17.11 3.11 3.62
N SER A 135 17.39 1.81 3.69
CA SER A 135 16.87 0.91 4.71
C SER A 135 17.75 0.96 5.96
N TYR A 136 17.11 1.05 7.13
CA TYR A 136 17.80 0.82 8.41
C TYR A 136 18.35 -0.62 8.53
N TYR A 137 17.77 -1.57 7.77
CA TYR A 137 18.25 -2.94 7.68
C TYR A 137 18.61 -3.33 6.23
N PRO A 138 19.73 -2.84 5.68
CA PRO A 138 20.12 -3.04 4.27
C PRO A 138 20.25 -4.51 3.85
N HIS A 139 20.58 -5.38 4.79
CA HIS A 139 20.73 -6.82 4.56
C HIS A 139 19.44 -7.62 4.81
N ILE A 140 18.31 -6.97 5.01
CA ILE A 140 17.03 -7.64 5.27
C ILE A 140 15.99 -7.17 4.27
N VAL A 141 15.89 -5.85 4.10
CA VAL A 141 14.93 -5.22 3.19
C VAL A 141 15.72 -4.58 2.05
N GLU A 142 15.63 -5.19 0.88
CA GLU A 142 16.38 -4.78 -0.30
C GLU A 142 15.49 -4.12 -1.34
N VAL A 143 14.24 -4.58 -1.47
CA VAL A 143 13.29 -4.06 -2.45
C VAL A 143 11.95 -3.77 -1.76
N MET A 144 11.40 -2.59 -2.00
CA MET A 144 10.06 -2.19 -1.56
C MET A 144 9.12 -2.20 -2.75
N ILE A 145 7.98 -2.89 -2.62
CA ILE A 145 6.95 -2.98 -3.67
C ILE A 145 5.75 -2.13 -3.25
N PRO A 146 5.22 -1.27 -4.14
CA PRO A 146 3.99 -0.54 -3.86
C PRO A 146 2.74 -1.44 -3.89
N GLY A 147 1.71 -1.06 -3.14
CA GLY A 147 0.51 -1.88 -2.96
C GLY A 147 -0.42 -2.00 -4.18
N TYR A 148 -0.23 -1.17 -5.21
CA TYR A 148 -1.07 -1.12 -6.41
C TYR A 148 -0.62 -2.05 -7.54
N GLU A 149 0.51 -2.74 -7.42
CA GLU A 149 0.93 -3.73 -8.43
C GLU A 149 -0.01 -4.94 -8.43
N VAL A 150 -0.47 -5.33 -9.64
CA VAL A 150 -1.38 -6.46 -9.84
C VAL A 150 -0.63 -7.63 -10.45
N TYR A 151 -0.86 -8.84 -9.94
CA TYR A 151 -0.26 -10.07 -10.42
C TYR A 151 -1.32 -10.92 -11.12
N GLN A 152 -1.09 -11.20 -12.40
CA GLN A 152 -2.06 -11.91 -13.24
C GLN A 152 -1.87 -13.42 -13.24
N LYS A 153 -0.77 -13.90 -12.66
CA LYS A 153 -0.47 -15.33 -12.56
C LYS A 153 -0.05 -15.68 -11.15
N VAL A 154 -0.86 -16.51 -10.50
CA VAL A 154 -0.65 -16.93 -9.11
C VAL A 154 -0.60 -18.45 -9.04
N ASN A 155 0.45 -18.98 -8.42
CA ASN A 155 0.62 -20.41 -8.20
C ASN A 155 0.92 -20.70 -6.74
N VAL A 156 0.35 -21.77 -6.20
CA VAL A 156 0.65 -22.26 -4.85
C VAL A 156 1.35 -23.60 -4.98
N THR A 157 2.55 -23.72 -4.40
CA THR A 157 3.28 -24.99 -4.35
C THR A 157 3.61 -25.37 -2.92
N GLU A 158 3.44 -26.65 -2.61
CA GLU A 158 3.80 -27.20 -1.32
C GLU A 158 5.31 -27.47 -1.28
N LYS A 159 6.04 -26.87 -0.33
CA LYS A 159 7.46 -27.15 -0.06
C LYS A 159 7.59 -27.81 1.29
N GLU A 160 8.62 -28.63 1.51
CA GLU A 160 8.84 -29.44 2.73
C GLU A 160 8.55 -28.79 4.11
N LYS A 161 8.60 -27.45 4.22
CA LYS A 161 8.37 -26.69 5.47
C LYS A 161 7.29 -25.61 5.39
N TYR A 162 6.89 -25.17 4.18
CA TYR A 162 6.02 -24.00 3.97
C TYR A 162 5.28 -24.08 2.63
N PHE A 163 4.23 -23.28 2.46
CA PHE A 163 3.60 -23.08 1.15
C PHE A 163 4.28 -21.92 0.42
N GLU A 164 4.75 -22.14 -0.80
CA GLU A 164 5.28 -21.09 -1.66
C GLU A 164 4.16 -20.55 -2.55
N ILE A 165 3.83 -19.27 -2.39
CA ILE A 165 2.92 -18.54 -3.27
C ILE A 165 3.78 -17.76 -4.26
N THR A 166 3.65 -18.08 -5.54
CA THR A 166 4.37 -17.42 -6.62
C THR A 166 3.46 -16.41 -7.31
N LEU A 167 3.88 -15.15 -7.35
CA LEU A 167 3.20 -14.05 -8.02
C LEU A 167 4.02 -13.63 -9.25
N GLU A 168 3.44 -13.77 -10.44
CA GLU A 168 4.06 -13.53 -11.73
C GLU A 168 3.16 -12.68 -12.64
N ASN A 169 3.73 -12.26 -13.78
CA ASN A 169 3.08 -11.38 -14.74
C ASN A 169 2.56 -10.08 -14.09
N PRO A 170 3.46 -9.27 -13.49
CA PRO A 170 3.10 -8.03 -12.84
C PRO A 170 2.60 -7.01 -13.86
N LYS A 171 1.61 -6.23 -13.46
CA LYS A 171 1.02 -5.16 -14.26
C LYS A 171 0.80 -3.95 -13.37
N ASN A 172 1.17 -2.77 -13.88
CA ASN A 172 0.66 -1.52 -13.35
C ASN A 172 -0.80 -1.37 -13.81
N ASP A 173 -1.74 -1.49 -12.88
CA ASP A 173 -3.16 -1.32 -13.15
C ASP A 173 -3.69 -0.08 -12.43
N LYS A 174 -4.87 0.39 -12.85
CA LYS A 174 -5.50 1.53 -12.17
C LYS A 174 -5.84 1.16 -10.73
N SER A 175 -5.52 2.07 -9.83
CA SER A 175 -5.89 2.00 -8.42
C SER A 175 -7.38 2.25 -8.22
N ASN A 176 -7.90 1.77 -7.09
CA ASN A 176 -9.28 2.00 -6.68
C ASN A 176 -9.49 3.45 -6.21
N PHE A 177 -8.45 4.05 -5.63
CA PHE A 177 -8.42 5.46 -5.24
C PHE A 177 -7.45 6.25 -6.13
N ASN A 178 -7.78 7.51 -6.43
CA ASN A 178 -6.86 8.45 -7.05
C ASN A 178 -7.13 9.87 -6.54
N CYS A 179 -6.11 10.52 -5.99
CA CYS A 179 -6.17 11.87 -5.45
C CYS A 179 -7.31 12.07 -4.42
N PHE A 180 -7.54 11.06 -3.56
CA PHE A 180 -8.69 11.01 -2.66
C PHE A 180 -8.77 12.23 -1.73
N TYR A 181 -7.64 12.71 -1.18
CA TYR A 181 -7.66 13.85 -0.27
C TYR A 181 -7.81 15.20 -0.97
N ASN A 182 -7.41 15.30 -2.25
CA ASN A 182 -7.63 16.50 -3.03
C ASN A 182 -9.12 16.65 -3.40
N SER A 183 -9.78 15.56 -3.78
CA SER A 183 -11.21 15.59 -4.11
C SER A 183 -12.10 15.94 -2.90
N LEU A 184 -11.67 15.58 -1.67
CA LEU A 184 -12.33 16.05 -0.46
C LEU A 184 -12.19 17.57 -0.25
N LYS A 185 -11.04 18.16 -0.61
CA LYS A 185 -10.85 19.61 -0.54
C LYS A 185 -11.69 20.35 -1.57
N SER A 186 -11.75 19.86 -2.81
CA SER A 186 -12.60 20.48 -3.84
C SER A 186 -14.07 20.44 -3.43
N ASN A 187 -14.54 19.33 -2.84
CA ASN A 187 -15.93 19.24 -2.37
C ASN A 187 -16.20 20.17 -1.18
N ARG A 188 -15.28 20.28 -0.21
CA ARG A 188 -15.43 21.25 0.90
C ARG A 188 -15.40 22.69 0.43
N SER A 189 -14.62 23.02 -0.58
CA SER A 189 -14.61 24.38 -1.13
C SER A 189 -15.93 24.67 -1.84
N VAL A 190 -16.50 23.71 -2.56
CA VAL A 190 -17.85 23.83 -3.14
C VAL A 190 -18.93 23.99 -2.05
N ASP A 191 -18.90 23.22 -0.97
CA ASP A 191 -19.83 23.37 0.17
C ASP A 191 -19.68 24.76 0.83
N TYR A 192 -18.46 25.27 0.97
CA TYR A 192 -18.20 26.63 1.47
C TYR A 192 -18.80 27.71 0.55
N PHE A 193 -18.73 27.51 -0.77
CA PHE A 193 -19.38 28.40 -1.74
C PHE A 193 -20.90 28.32 -1.67
N TYR A 194 -21.49 27.14 -1.42
CA TYR A 194 -22.94 26.99 -1.22
C TYR A 194 -23.42 27.59 0.10
N GLU A 195 -22.68 27.42 1.20
CA GLU A 195 -23.00 28.08 2.49
C GLU A 195 -22.97 29.61 2.33
N VAL A 196 -21.96 30.17 1.67
CA VAL A 196 -21.86 31.62 1.39
C VAL A 196 -22.98 32.12 0.47
N SER A 197 -23.47 31.31 -0.46
CA SER A 197 -24.55 31.71 -1.38
C SER A 197 -25.96 31.42 -0.86
N SER A 198 -26.10 30.59 0.18
CA SER A 198 -27.36 30.32 0.90
C SER A 198 -27.61 31.23 2.12
N GLY A 199 -26.67 32.11 2.45
CA GLY A 199 -26.81 33.08 3.54
C GLY A 199 -27.76 34.23 3.18
N GLU A 200 -29.01 34.12 3.62
CA GLU A 200 -29.98 35.23 3.63
C GLU A 200 -29.47 36.45 4.42
N SER A 201 -29.78 37.62 3.86
CA SER A 201 -29.76 38.96 4.43
C SER A 201 -29.89 39.05 5.96
N GLY A 202 -28.85 39.56 6.63
CA GLY A 202 -28.88 40.04 8.01
C GLY A 202 -27.89 41.18 8.24
N SER A 203 -28.38 42.28 8.80
CA SER A 203 -27.80 43.64 8.84
C SER A 203 -26.71 43.91 9.90
N VAL A 204 -25.68 44.69 9.50
CA VAL A 204 -25.14 45.93 10.14
C VAL A 204 -24.52 45.90 11.57
N LEU A 205 -23.25 46.39 11.64
CA LEU A 205 -22.45 47.03 12.74
C LEU A 205 -22.17 46.19 14.03
N GLU A 206 -20.96 46.19 14.63
CA GLU A 206 -20.14 47.33 15.08
C GLU A 206 -18.61 47.12 14.98
N MET A 207 -17.92 48.26 14.87
CA MET A 207 -16.47 48.45 15.09
C MET A 207 -16.15 48.49 16.59
N GLY A 208 -14.93 48.12 16.99
CA GLY A 208 -14.41 48.54 18.30
C GLY A 208 -13.08 47.92 18.72
N ALA A 209 -12.01 48.72 18.58
CA ALA A 209 -10.69 48.73 19.23
C ALA A 209 -9.81 47.45 19.21
#